data_AF-A0A2T6ZTA0-F1
#
_entry.id   AF-A0A2T6ZTA0-F1
#
_cell.length_a   1.000
_cell.length_b   1.000
_cell.length_c   1.000
_cell.angle_alpha   90.00
_cell.angle_beta   90.00
_cell.angle_gamma   90.00
#
_symmetry.space_group_name_H-M   'P 1'
#
loop_
_entity.id
_entity.type
_entity.pdbx_description
1 polymer ?
#
loop_
_entity_poly.entity_id
_entity_poly.type
_entity_poly.pdbx_seq_one_letter_code
_entity_poly.pdbx_strand_id
1 'polypeptide(L)'
;MAKKSKKGAPTDVRIKLIRYSLHHPKTPRPLRFGTMRMLRHWTIHRAWKLYQAAQRKEREYELERQYNKMRDACEELRLTSPGLYERAVAKSIFRYPIVEFRIPTDTPAKNGWNHEWKRG
;
A
#
# COMPACT_ATOMS: atom_id res chain seq x y z
N MET A 1 -61.59 19.23 7.73
CA MET A 1 -61.05 18.81 6.41
C MET A 1 -59.53 18.74 6.49
N ALA A 2 -58.92 17.55 6.35
CA ALA A 2 -57.47 17.40 6.43
C ALA A 2 -56.79 17.80 5.11
N LYS A 3 -55.86 18.76 5.15
CA LYS A 3 -55.06 19.19 3.99
C LYS A 3 -54.13 18.04 3.56
N LYS A 4 -54.35 17.48 2.37
CA LYS A 4 -53.40 16.55 1.72
C LYS A 4 -52.06 17.26 1.50
N SER A 5 -50.96 16.70 1.99
CA SER A 5 -49.62 17.22 1.73
C SER A 5 -49.26 17.03 0.24
N LYS A 6 -48.62 18.04 -0.36
CA LYS A 6 -48.13 17.98 -1.74
C LYS A 6 -47.03 16.92 -1.82
N LYS A 7 -47.24 15.85 -2.59
CA LYS A 7 -46.18 14.88 -2.91
C LYS A 7 -45.08 15.63 -3.67
N GLY A 8 -43.85 15.61 -3.14
CA GLY A 8 -42.68 16.20 -3.79
C GLY A 8 -42.40 15.56 -5.15
N ALA A 9 -41.60 16.25 -5.98
CA ALA A 9 -41.22 15.75 -7.30
C ALA A 9 -40.64 14.33 -7.24
N PRO A 10 -40.93 13.46 -8.22
CA PRO A 10 -40.40 12.11 -8.24
C PRO A 10 -38.87 12.15 -8.29
N THR A 11 -38.23 11.57 -7.28
CA THR A 11 -36.76 11.44 -7.22
C THR A 11 -36.28 10.59 -8.39
N ASP A 12 -35.25 11.05 -9.11
CA ASP A 12 -34.61 10.29 -10.20
C ASP A 12 -34.27 8.85 -9.74
N VAL A 13 -34.61 7.88 -10.59
CA VAL A 13 -34.34 6.45 -10.37
C VAL A 13 -32.85 6.19 -10.12
N ARG A 14 -31.95 6.96 -10.75
CA ARG A 14 -30.50 6.86 -10.53
C ARG A 14 -30.12 7.25 -9.11
N ILE A 15 -30.68 8.36 -8.60
CA ILE A 15 -30.45 8.82 -7.22
C ILE A 15 -30.99 7.79 -6.23
N LYS A 16 -32.15 7.17 -6.53
CA LYS A 16 -32.71 6.09 -5.73
C LYS A 16 -31.80 4.85 -5.73
N LEU A 17 -31.25 4.46 -6.88
CA LEU A 17 -30.35 3.32 -7.00
C LEU A 17 -29.03 3.55 -6.28
N ILE A 18 -28.45 4.76 -6.38
CA ILE A 18 -27.24 5.15 -5.65
C ILE A 18 -27.48 5.11 -4.13
N ARG A 19 -28.59 5.70 -3.66
CA ARG A 19 -28.96 5.63 -2.23
C ARG A 19 -29.16 4.19 -1.77
N TYR A 20 -29.79 3.36 -2.60
CA TYR A 20 -29.96 1.94 -2.32
C TYR A 20 -28.61 1.20 -2.29
N SER A 21 -27.70 1.42 -3.24
CA SER A 21 -26.40 0.74 -3.26
C SER A 21 -25.49 1.17 -2.12
N LEU A 22 -25.58 2.43 -1.68
CA LEU A 22 -24.78 2.97 -0.57
C LEU A 22 -25.33 2.58 0.81
N HIS A 23 -26.66 2.51 0.96
CA HIS A 23 -27.29 2.40 2.28
C HIS A 23 -28.11 1.12 2.49
N HIS A 24 -28.27 0.26 1.48
CA HIS A 24 -28.96 -1.01 1.69
C HIS A 24 -28.04 -1.97 2.45
N PRO A 25 -28.46 -2.53 3.60
CA PRO A 25 -27.67 -3.49 4.34
C PRO A 25 -27.66 -4.84 3.61
N LYS A 26 -26.84 -4.96 2.56
CA LYS A 26 -26.47 -6.24 1.92
C LYS A 26 -25.50 -7.06 2.78
N THR A 27 -25.26 -6.65 4.02
CA THR A 27 -24.37 -7.35 4.93
C THR A 27 -24.95 -8.73 5.20
N PRO A 28 -24.27 -9.81 4.79
CA PRO A 28 -24.72 -11.15 5.12
C PRO A 28 -24.72 -11.33 6.64
N ARG A 29 -25.48 -12.32 7.12
CA ARG A 29 -25.44 -12.68 8.55
C ARG A 29 -23.99 -13.03 8.95
N PRO A 30 -23.55 -12.68 10.17
CA PRO A 30 -22.22 -13.05 10.65
C PRO A 30 -21.97 -14.56 10.53
N LEU A 31 -20.76 -14.91 10.12
CA LEU A 31 -20.37 -16.30 9.91
C LEU A 31 -20.32 -17.04 11.25
N ARG A 32 -21.06 -18.14 11.35
CA ARG A 32 -21.05 -19.03 12.52
C ARG A 32 -20.14 -20.22 12.26
N PHE A 33 -19.13 -20.41 13.10
CA PHE A 33 -18.24 -21.56 13.03
C PHE A 33 -18.59 -22.59 14.09
N GLY A 34 -18.57 -23.88 13.71
CA GLY A 34 -18.47 -24.97 14.69
C GLY A 34 -17.06 -25.06 15.26
N THR A 35 -16.90 -25.75 16.40
CA THR A 35 -15.66 -25.79 17.20
C THR A 35 -14.41 -26.13 16.37
N MET A 36 -14.41 -27.24 15.62
CA MET A 36 -13.27 -27.65 14.80
C MET A 36 -12.95 -26.69 13.64
N ARG A 37 -13.96 -25.97 13.14
CA ARG A 37 -13.76 -24.94 12.11
C ARG A 37 -13.16 -23.67 12.72
N MET A 38 -13.63 -23.28 13.90
CA MET A 38 -13.09 -22.13 14.63
C MET A 38 -11.63 -22.34 15.01
N LEU A 39 -11.27 -23.53 15.52
CA LEU A 39 -9.88 -23.87 15.84
C LEU A 39 -8.98 -23.78 14.62
N ARG A 40 -9.37 -24.37 13.48
CA ARG A 40 -8.61 -24.27 12.23
C ARG A 40 -8.44 -22.82 11.76
N HIS A 41 -9.52 -22.03 11.80
CA HIS A 41 -9.47 -20.61 11.45
C HIS A 41 -8.49 -19.85 12.34
N TRP A 42 -8.54 -20.08 13.66
CA TRP A 42 -7.66 -19.45 14.63
C TRP A 42 -6.20 -19.82 14.39
N THR A 43 -5.89 -21.10 14.18
CA THR A 43 -4.52 -21.56 13.91
C THR A 43 -3.94 -20.94 12.64
N ILE A 44 -4.71 -20.93 11.53
CA ILE A 44 -4.28 -20.31 10.27
C ILE A 44 -4.04 -18.81 10.46
N HIS A 45 -4.98 -18.12 11.12
CA HIS A 45 -4.85 -16.69 11.37
C HIS A 45 -3.64 -16.37 12.25
N ARG A 46 -3.40 -17.16 13.31
CA ARG A 46 -2.24 -16.97 14.20
C ARG A 46 -0.93 -17.20 13.45
N ALA A 47 -0.83 -18.27 12.67
CA ALA A 47 0.34 -18.57 11.84
C ALA A 47 0.63 -17.42 10.86
N TRP A 48 -0.40 -16.91 10.18
CA TRP A 48 -0.27 -15.74 9.29
C TRP A 48 0.23 -14.50 10.02
N LYS A 49 -0.30 -14.20 11.20
CA LYS A 49 0.15 -13.05 12.02
C LYS A 49 1.61 -13.20 12.45
N LEU A 50 2.05 -14.40 12.81
CA LEU A 50 3.44 -14.69 13.14
C LEU A 50 4.35 -14.50 11.93
N TYR A 51 3.97 -15.05 10.76
CA TYR A 51 4.69 -14.85 9.51
C TYR A 51 4.82 -13.36 9.15
N GLN A 52 3.73 -12.60 9.22
CA GLN A 52 3.76 -11.15 8.96
C GLN A 52 4.66 -10.39 9.94
N ALA A 53 4.73 -10.82 11.21
CA ALA A 53 5.61 -10.21 12.20
C ALA A 53 7.09 -10.50 11.90
N ALA A 54 7.42 -11.74 11.52
CA ALA A 54 8.77 -12.10 11.07
C ALA A 54 9.18 -11.28 9.83
N GLN A 55 8.31 -11.18 8.82
CA GLN A 55 8.56 -10.38 7.61
C GLN A 55 8.77 -8.89 7.90
N ARG A 56 8.03 -8.30 8.86
CA ARG A 56 8.28 -6.90 9.27
C ARG A 56 9.65 -6.75 9.93
N LYS A 57 9.98 -7.66 10.85
CA LYS A 57 11.26 -7.69 11.57
C LYS A 57 12.45 -7.84 10.62
N GLU A 58 12.35 -8.73 9.63
CA GLU A 58 13.38 -8.89 8.58
C GLU A 58 13.58 -7.59 7.77
N ARG A 59 12.49 -6.92 7.37
CA ARG A 59 12.59 -5.64 6.67
C ARG A 59 13.23 -4.55 7.54
N GLU A 60 12.88 -4.49 8.82
CA GLU A 60 13.48 -3.54 9.77
C GLU A 60 14.99 -3.78 9.92
N TYR A 61 15.42 -5.03 10.04
CA TYR A 61 16.84 -5.37 10.10
C TYR A 61 17.60 -5.07 8.81
N GLU A 62 16.98 -5.28 7.65
CA GLU A 62 17.60 -4.93 6.38
C GLU A 62 17.75 -3.41 6.23
N LEU A 63 16.75 -2.63 6.64
CA LEU A 63 16.83 -1.17 6.68
C LEU A 63 17.91 -0.68 7.66
N GLU A 64 18.00 -1.29 8.84
CA GLU A 64 19.05 -1.00 9.83
C GLU A 64 20.44 -1.31 9.27
N ARG A 65 20.60 -2.45 8.58
CA ARG A 65 21.85 -2.82 7.92
C ARG A 65 22.24 -1.80 6.85
N GLN A 66 21.31 -1.43 5.98
CA GLN A 66 21.55 -0.43 4.93
C GLN A 66 21.95 0.92 5.55
N TYR A 67 21.24 1.36 6.58
CA TYR A 67 21.55 2.60 7.29
C TYR A 67 22.95 2.56 7.92
N ASN A 68 23.30 1.49 8.63
CA ASN A 68 24.62 1.36 9.26
C ASN A 68 25.74 1.41 8.21
N LYS A 69 25.56 0.73 7.06
CA LYS A 69 26.53 0.80 5.96
C LYS A 69 26.63 2.18 5.33
N MET A 70 25.52 2.88 5.13
CA MET A 70 25.53 4.27 4.67
C MET A 70 26.26 5.18 5.66
N ARG A 71 26.01 5.00 6.96
CA ARG A 71 26.65 5.76 8.04
C ARG A 71 28.16 5.54 8.05
N ASP A 72 28.63 4.30 8.03
CA ASP A 72 30.05 3.95 8.03
C ASP A 72 30.76 4.59 6.83
N ALA A 73 30.18 4.48 5.63
CA ALA A 73 30.73 5.09 4.42
C ALA A 73 30.78 6.63 4.49
N CYS A 74 29.77 7.26 5.08
CA CYS A 74 29.75 8.70 5.28
C CYS A 74 30.80 9.16 6.31
N GLU A 75 31.04 8.41 7.39
CA GLU A 75 32.10 8.72 8.36
C GLU A 75 33.49 8.62 7.73
N GLU A 76 33.75 7.57 6.95
CA GLU A 76 35.00 7.43 6.18
C GLU A 76 35.20 8.61 5.22
N LEU A 77 34.13 9.02 4.51
CA LEU A 77 34.16 10.17 3.62
C LEU A 77 34.42 11.49 4.37
N ARG A 78 33.88 11.64 5.57
CA ARG A 78 34.07 12.81 6.43
C ARG A 78 35.53 12.96 6.87
N LEU A 79 36.17 11.84 7.21
CA LEU A 79 37.59 11.82 7.58
C LEU A 79 38.50 12.08 6.38
N THR A 80 38.16 11.54 5.22
CA THR A 80 38.97 11.68 4.00
C THR A 80 38.84 13.05 3.35
N SER A 81 37.60 13.56 3.22
CA SER A 81 37.30 14.79 2.49
C SER A 81 36.02 15.47 3.00
N PRO A 82 36.13 16.48 3.89
CA PRO A 82 34.95 17.10 4.50
C PRO A 82 34.03 17.79 3.48
N GLY A 83 34.58 18.41 2.44
CA GLY A 83 33.77 19.09 1.41
C GLY A 83 32.90 18.16 0.54
N LEU A 84 33.31 16.89 0.33
CA LEU A 84 32.47 15.91 -0.36
C LEU A 84 31.38 15.36 0.57
N TYR A 85 31.71 15.15 1.85
CA TYR A 85 30.74 14.76 2.86
C TYR A 85 29.59 15.77 2.98
N GLU A 86 29.89 17.07 3.05
CA GLU A 86 28.88 18.13 3.13
C GLU A 86 27.89 18.08 1.95
N ARG A 87 28.40 17.89 0.72
CA ARG A 87 27.57 17.80 -0.48
C ARG A 87 26.74 16.52 -0.54
N ALA A 88 27.29 15.40 -0.07
CA ALA A 88 26.59 14.12 -0.08
C ALA A 88 25.42 14.08 0.93
N VAL A 89 25.60 14.72 2.09
CA VAL A 89 24.56 14.79 3.16
C VAL A 89 23.55 15.90 2.91
N ALA A 90 23.86 16.86 2.02
CA ALA A 90 22.94 17.93 1.66
C ALA A 90 21.60 17.37 1.17
N LYS A 91 20.50 17.95 1.68
CA LYS A 91 19.14 17.54 1.32
C LYS A 91 18.90 17.74 -0.18
N SER A 92 18.63 16.65 -0.89
CA SER A 92 18.21 16.71 -2.29
C SER A 92 16.69 16.79 -2.42
N ILE A 93 16.22 17.47 -3.47
CA ILE A 93 14.83 17.38 -3.93
C ILE A 93 14.76 16.20 -4.90
N PHE A 94 14.92 14.98 -4.38
CA PHE A 94 14.79 13.79 -5.21
C PHE A 94 13.31 13.53 -5.52
N ARG A 95 13.03 13.26 -6.80
CA ARG A 95 11.70 12.86 -7.28
C ARG A 95 11.84 11.55 -8.04
N TYR A 96 11.06 10.56 -7.66
CA TYR A 96 11.00 9.29 -8.38
C TYR A 96 10.56 9.54 -9.84
N PRO A 97 11.31 9.06 -10.84
CA PRO A 97 10.91 9.21 -12.24
C PRO A 97 9.70 8.32 -12.52
N ILE A 98 8.55 8.97 -12.76
CA ILE A 98 7.23 8.32 -12.88
C ILE A 98 7.19 7.30 -14.03
N VAL A 99 7.92 7.55 -15.12
CA VAL A 99 7.87 6.71 -16.33
C VAL A 99 8.71 5.44 -16.19
N GLU A 100 9.81 5.52 -15.45
CA GLU A 100 10.83 4.47 -15.36
C GLU A 100 10.54 3.51 -14.20
N PHE A 101 10.12 4.03 -13.04
CA PHE A 101 9.80 3.20 -11.87
C PHE A 101 8.35 2.74 -11.93
N ARG A 102 8.13 1.56 -12.52
CA ARG A 102 6.81 0.93 -12.59
C ARG A 102 6.55 0.02 -11.40
N ILE A 103 5.30 -0.02 -10.95
CA ILE A 103 4.85 -1.01 -9.96
C ILE A 103 4.89 -2.40 -10.62
N PRO A 104 5.47 -3.42 -9.97
CA PRO A 104 5.49 -4.78 -10.51
C PRO A 104 4.09 -5.32 -10.79
N THR A 105 3.94 -6.04 -11.91
CA THR A 105 2.70 -6.71 -12.33
C THR A 105 2.83 -8.23 -12.20
N ASP A 106 1.71 -8.94 -12.09
CA ASP A 106 1.70 -10.40 -11.94
C ASP A 106 2.37 -11.14 -13.11
N THR A 107 2.26 -10.62 -14.33
CA THR A 107 2.96 -11.13 -15.52
C THR A 107 3.81 -10.03 -16.16
N PRO A 108 4.97 -10.37 -16.74
CA PRO A 108 5.80 -9.39 -17.42
C PRO A 108 5.14 -8.93 -18.73
N ALA A 109 5.53 -7.76 -19.22
CA ALA A 109 5.10 -7.27 -20.52
C ALA A 109 5.63 -8.17 -21.65
N LYS A 110 4.86 -8.28 -22.75
CA LYS A 110 5.24 -9.10 -23.92
C LYS A 110 6.61 -8.75 -24.49
N ASN A 111 6.92 -7.45 -24.53
CA ASN A 111 8.20 -6.94 -25.06
C ASN A 111 9.30 -6.86 -23.99
N GLY A 112 9.03 -7.30 -22.75
CA GLY A 112 10.02 -7.33 -21.66
C GLY A 112 10.64 -5.96 -21.35
N TRP A 113 11.96 -5.86 -21.50
CA TRP A 113 12.75 -4.65 -21.24
C TRP A 113 13.02 -3.86 -22.52
N ASN A 114 12.96 -2.53 -22.44
CA ASN A 114 13.29 -1.67 -23.58
C ASN A 114 14.82 -1.43 -23.66
N HIS A 115 15.49 -2.18 -24.53
CA HIS A 115 16.93 -2.00 -24.80
C HIS A 115 17.26 -0.80 -25.69
N GLU A 116 16.27 -0.21 -26.36
CA GLU A 116 16.44 0.92 -27.29
C GLU A 116 16.18 2.28 -26.61
N TRP A 117 16.12 2.32 -25.29
CA TRP A 117 15.83 3.54 -24.55
C TRP A 117 16.87 4.64 -24.84
N LYS A 118 16.37 5.84 -25.18
CA LYS A 118 17.18 7.04 -25.42
C LYS A 118 16.66 8.17 -24.52
N ARG A 119 17.59 8.92 -23.92
CA ARG A 119 17.28 10.16 -23.21
C ARG A 119 16.88 11.21 -24.26
N GLY A 120 15.62 11.62 -24.25
CA GLY A 120 15.13 12.74 -25.05
C GLY A 120 15.64 14.08 -24.55
#